data_AF-A0A1G8Y5Q1-F1
#
_entry.id   AF-A0A1G8Y5Q1-F1
#
_cell.length_a   1.000
_cell.length_b   1.000
_cell.length_c   1.000
_cell.angle_alpha   90.00
_cell.angle_beta   90.00
_cell.angle_gamma   90.00
#
_symmetry.space_group_name_H-M   'P 1'
#
loop_
_entity.id
_entity.type
_entity.pdbx_description
1 polymer ?
#
loop_
_entity_poly.entity_id
_entity_poly.type
_entity_poly.pdbx_seq_one_letter_code
_entity_poly.pdbx_strand_id
1 'polypeptide(L)'
;MYTPDQFLHKRPSGTKAELNAFAETKLKEFFETYPLDDSLEYLWRMIQQSFYTKSRILPNAERANLIAYYEYLHTLILAASIVNDELKGSS
;
A
#
# COMPACT_ATOMS: atom_id res chain seq x y z
N MET A 1 -9.12 -7.49 -20.60
CA MET A 1 -9.73 -6.25 -20.12
C MET A 1 -10.18 -6.53 -18.69
N TYR A 2 -9.58 -5.91 -17.68
CA TYR A 2 -9.96 -6.12 -16.27
C TYR A 2 -11.20 -5.29 -15.95
N THR A 3 -12.18 -5.85 -15.24
CA THR A 3 -13.39 -5.11 -14.84
C THR A 3 -13.12 -4.31 -13.56
N PRO A 4 -13.69 -3.11 -13.39
CA PRO A 4 -13.49 -2.28 -12.19
C PRO A 4 -13.79 -3.00 -10.87
N ASP A 5 -14.72 -3.97 -10.89
CA ASP A 5 -15.11 -4.76 -9.73
C ASP A 5 -14.01 -5.70 -9.22
N GLN A 6 -12.98 -5.99 -10.02
CA GLN A 6 -11.86 -6.85 -9.61
C GLN A 6 -10.91 -6.19 -8.61
N PHE A 7 -10.98 -4.87 -8.45
CA PHE A 7 -10.07 -4.11 -7.58
C PHE A 7 -10.71 -3.64 -6.27
N LEU A 8 -12.01 -3.86 -6.09
CA LEU A 8 -12.73 -3.45 -4.88
C LEU A 8 -12.81 -4.62 -3.90
N HIS A 9 -11.82 -4.71 -3.01
CA HIS A 9 -11.93 -5.58 -1.84
C HIS A 9 -13.08 -5.08 -0.94
N LYS A 10 -13.96 -5.99 -0.54
CA LYS A 10 -14.99 -5.68 0.46
C LYS A 10 -14.30 -5.39 1.79
N ARG A 11 -14.76 -4.32 2.48
CA ARG A 11 -14.32 -4.04 3.84
C ARG A 11 -14.65 -5.25 4.73
N PRO A 12 -13.71 -5.76 5.54
CA PRO A 12 -13.99 -6.85 6.47
C PRO A 12 -15.05 -6.42 7.49
N SER A 13 -15.90 -7.35 7.91
CA SER A 13 -16.97 -7.16 8.88
C SER A 13 -16.91 -8.24 9.95
N GLY A 14 -17.22 -7.91 11.20
CA GLY A 14 -17.21 -8.85 12.32
C GLY A 14 -17.11 -8.15 13.67
N THR A 15 -16.84 -8.92 14.70
CA THR A 15 -16.51 -8.42 16.04
C THR A 15 -15.16 -7.69 16.04
N LYS A 16 -14.91 -6.86 17.06
CA LYS A 16 -13.64 -6.15 17.23
C LYS A 16 -12.43 -7.10 17.23
N ALA A 17 -12.57 -8.27 17.87
CA ALA A 17 -11.51 -9.28 17.92
C ALA A 17 -11.21 -9.86 16.53
N GLU A 18 -12.24 -10.19 15.74
CA GLU A 18 -12.08 -10.69 14.37
C GLU A 18 -11.44 -9.64 13.44
N LEU A 19 -11.84 -8.37 13.58
CA LEU A 19 -11.25 -7.28 12.80
C LEU A 19 -9.79 -7.02 13.16
N ASN A 20 -9.42 -7.10 14.44
CA ASN A 20 -8.03 -6.98 14.89
C ASN A 20 -7.18 -8.15 14.38
N ALA A 21 -7.66 -9.39 14.54
CA ALA A 21 -6.98 -10.58 14.04
C ALA A 21 -6.77 -10.53 12.53
N PHE A 22 -7.78 -10.06 11.78
CA PHE A 22 -7.65 -9.82 10.34
C PHE A 22 -6.55 -8.80 10.02
N ALA A 23 -6.53 -7.65 10.73
CA ALA A 23 -5.55 -6.60 10.49
C ALA A 23 -4.11 -7.08 10.76
N GLU A 24 -3.89 -7.73 11.91
CA GLU A 24 -2.60 -8.30 12.30
C GLU A 24 -2.13 -9.35 11.29
N THR A 25 -3.03 -10.26 10.89
CA THR A 25 -2.72 -11.30 9.89
C THR A 25 -2.32 -10.67 8.55
N LYS A 26 -3.06 -9.65 8.08
CA LYS A 26 -2.77 -9.03 6.78
C LYS A 26 -1.49 -8.19 6.80
N LEU A 27 -1.19 -7.51 7.91
CA LEU A 27 0.09 -6.81 8.07
C LEU A 27 1.25 -7.79 7.97
N LYS A 28 1.17 -8.92 8.69
CA LYS A 28 2.18 -9.97 8.66
C LYS A 28 2.35 -10.56 7.27
N GLU A 29 1.27 -11.04 6.65
CA GLU A 29 1.30 -11.64 5.31
C GLU A 29 1.87 -10.66 4.26
N PHE A 30 1.52 -9.37 4.36
CA PHE A 30 2.03 -8.35 3.45
C PHE A 30 3.56 -8.24 3.54
N PHE A 31 4.12 -8.06 4.74
CA PHE A 31 5.57 -7.88 4.91
C PHE A 31 6.39 -9.17 4.81
N GLU A 32 5.77 -10.33 4.95
CA GLU A 32 6.38 -11.63 4.59
C GLU A 32 6.52 -11.79 3.08
N THR A 33 5.54 -11.30 2.32
CA THR A 33 5.54 -11.38 0.85
C THR A 33 6.37 -10.26 0.22
N TYR A 34 6.28 -9.05 0.77
CA TYR A 34 6.92 -7.84 0.29
C TYR A 34 7.67 -7.17 1.45
N PRO A 35 8.97 -7.47 1.63
CA PRO A 35 9.81 -6.76 2.59
C PRO A 35 9.71 -5.24 2.45
N LEU A 36 10.06 -4.49 3.50
CA LEU A 36 9.93 -3.03 3.50
C LEU A 36 10.68 -2.41 2.30
N ASP A 37 11.95 -2.77 2.11
CA ASP A 37 12.78 -2.22 1.03
C ASP A 37 12.15 -2.50 -0.35
N ASP A 38 11.71 -3.73 -0.59
CA ASP A 38 11.01 -4.12 -1.82
C ASP A 38 9.70 -3.34 -2.00
N SER A 39 8.93 -3.14 -0.94
CA SER A 39 7.68 -2.37 -0.98
C SER A 39 7.91 -0.91 -1.38
N LEU A 40 8.96 -0.28 -0.82
CA LEU A 40 9.35 1.09 -1.16
C LEU A 40 9.83 1.18 -2.61
N GLU A 41 10.61 0.19 -3.06
CA GLU A 41 11.07 0.13 -4.45
C GLU A 41 9.91 -0.05 -5.43
N TYR A 42 8.99 -0.98 -5.16
CA TYR A 42 7.81 -1.19 -6.01
C TYR A 42 6.91 0.03 -6.05
N LEU A 43 6.69 0.70 -4.91
CA LEU A 43 5.93 1.94 -4.85
C LEU A 43 6.56 3.03 -5.71
N TRP A 44 7.88 3.19 -5.62
CA TRP A 44 8.62 4.14 -6.44
C TRP A 44 8.50 3.82 -7.94
N ARG A 45 8.68 2.56 -8.33
CA ARG A 45 8.55 2.11 -9.73
C ARG A 45 7.16 2.40 -10.29
N MET A 46 6.08 2.17 -9.53
CA MET A 46 4.70 2.50 -9.97
C MET A 46 4.53 4.00 -10.27
N ILE A 47 5.10 4.85 -9.42
CA ILE A 47 5.04 6.30 -9.59
C ILE A 47 5.89 6.75 -10.79
N GLN A 48 7.08 6.19 -10.96
CA GLN A 48 7.90 6.45 -12.14
C GLN A 48 7.16 6.10 -13.44
N GLN A 49 6.49 4.94 -13.49
CA GLN A 49 5.68 4.58 -14.67
C GLN A 49 4.60 5.64 -14.93
N SER A 50 3.98 6.20 -13.90
CA SER A 50 2.95 7.23 -14.06
C SER A 50 3.48 8.55 -14.66
N PHE A 51 4.76 8.88 -14.45
CA PHE A 51 5.38 10.11 -14.97
C PHE A 51 6.12 9.96 -16.29
N TYR A 52 6.69 8.78 -16.56
CA TYR A 52 7.58 8.54 -17.70
C TYR A 52 6.91 7.78 -18.85
N THR A 53 5.63 7.39 -18.73
CA THR A 53 4.91 6.78 -19.85
C THR A 53 4.60 7.82 -20.93
N LYS A 54 5.31 7.73 -22.06
CA LYS A 54 5.26 8.68 -23.18
C LYS A 54 3.88 8.88 -23.83
N SER A 55 2.93 7.97 -23.59
CA SER A 55 1.59 8.05 -24.19
C SER A 55 0.69 9.09 -23.53
N ARG A 56 0.98 9.53 -22.29
CA ARG A 56 0.12 10.47 -21.55
C ARG A 56 0.94 11.29 -20.56
N ILE A 57 1.25 12.53 -20.94
CA ILE A 57 1.85 13.50 -20.00
C ILE A 57 0.73 14.02 -19.11
N LEU A 58 0.82 13.73 -17.81
CA LEU A 58 -0.13 14.23 -16.83
C LEU A 58 -0.03 15.78 -16.69
N PRO A 59 -1.16 16.50 -16.57
CA PRO A 59 -1.17 17.92 -16.20
C PRO A 59 -0.45 18.18 -14.88
N ASN A 60 0.02 19.42 -14.66
CA ASN A 60 0.76 19.80 -13.45
C ASN A 60 0.01 19.50 -12.15
N ALA A 61 -1.30 19.76 -12.10
CA ALA A 61 -2.13 19.49 -10.92
C ALA A 61 -2.25 17.98 -10.64
N GLU A 62 -2.47 17.16 -11.67
CA GLU A 62 -2.54 15.70 -11.53
C GLU A 62 -1.19 15.12 -11.08
N ARG A 63 -0.07 15.65 -11.61
CA ARG A 63 1.26 15.27 -11.14
C ARG A 63 1.49 15.60 -9.68
N ALA A 64 1.13 16.81 -9.24
CA ALA A 64 1.25 17.21 -7.85
C ALA A 64 0.43 16.30 -6.93
N ASN A 65 -0.80 15.95 -7.33
CA ASN A 65 -1.66 15.03 -6.57
C ASN A 65 -1.05 13.63 -6.47
N LEU A 66 -0.43 13.11 -7.53
CA LEU A 66 0.25 11.81 -7.49
C LEU A 66 1.48 11.80 -6.60
N ILE A 67 2.28 12.88 -6.64
CA ILE A 67 3.43 13.03 -5.74
C ILE A 67 2.96 13.05 -4.28
N ALA A 68 1.93 13.85 -3.96
CA ALA A 68 1.37 13.89 -2.62
C ALA A 68 0.82 12.51 -2.19
N TYR A 69 0.08 11.83 -3.06
CA TYR A 69 -0.42 10.48 -2.79
C TYR A 69 0.72 9.49 -2.50
N TYR A 70 1.81 9.55 -3.29
CA TYR A 70 3.01 8.75 -3.06
C TYR A 70 3.62 9.00 -1.67
N GLU A 71 3.82 10.26 -1.30
CA GLU A 71 4.42 10.63 0.00
C GLU A 71 3.59 10.13 1.19
N TYR A 72 2.26 10.25 1.08
CA TYR A 72 1.35 9.70 2.09
C TYR A 72 1.38 8.18 2.15
N LEU A 73 1.35 7.50 1.00
CA LEU A 73 1.38 6.04 0.93
C LEU A 73 2.73 5.47 1.43
N HIS A 74 3.83 6.13 1.09
CA HIS A 74 5.17 5.81 1.60
C HIS A 74 5.20 5.88 3.13
N THR A 75 4.68 6.96 3.71
CA THR A 75 4.60 7.13 5.17
C THR A 75 3.71 6.07 5.82
N LEU A 76 2.59 5.69 5.18
CA LEU A 76 1.71 4.64 5.67
C LEU A 76 2.41 3.27 5.70
N ILE A 77 3.17 2.92 4.67
CA ILE A 77 3.93 1.66 4.62
C ILE A 77 4.98 1.62 5.74
N LEU A 78 5.69 2.73 5.98
CA LEU A 78 6.64 2.83 7.10
C LEU A 78 5.96 2.67 8.46
N ALA A 79 4.81 3.31 8.68
CA ALA A 79 4.07 3.16 9.92
C ALA A 79 3.58 1.70 10.11
N ALA A 80 3.10 1.08 9.03
CA ALA A 80 2.66 -0.31 9.03
C ALA A 80 3.81 -1.29 9.33
N SER A 81 5.02 -1.03 8.85
CA SER A 81 6.18 -1.89 9.13
C SER A 81 6.56 -1.85 10.61
N ILE A 82 6.53 -0.67 11.24
CA ILE A 82 6.78 -0.51 12.67
C ILE A 82 5.78 -1.34 13.49
N VAL A 83 4.47 -1.19 13.20
CA VAL A 83 3.42 -1.96 13.87
C VAL A 83 3.62 -3.46 13.67
N ASN A 84 3.99 -3.89 12.46
CA ASN A 84 4.26 -5.30 12.16
C ASN A 84 5.46 -5.84 12.97
N ASP A 85 6.50 -5.05 13.16
CA ASP A 85 7.65 -5.47 13.96
C ASP A 85 7.32 -5.55 15.46
N GLU A 86 6.47 -4.66 15.98
CA GLU A 86 5.92 -4.77 17.35
C GLU A 86 5.11 -6.06 17.55
N LEU A 87 4.31 -6.46 16.56
CA LEU A 87 3.54 -7.70 16.58
C LEU A 87 4.45 -8.94 16.61
N LYS A 88 5.56 -8.92 15.87
CA LYS A 88 6.56 -10.01 15.88
C LYS A 88 7.27 -10.12 17.24
N GLY A 89 7.54 -9.00 17.90
CA GLY A 89 8.17 -8.97 19.22
C GLY A 89 7.25 -9.34 20.38
N SER A 90 5.93 -9.39 20.15
CA SER A 90 4.91 -9.73 21.15
C SER A 90 4.50 -11.21 21.13
N SER A 91 5.12 -12.02 20.25
CA SER A 91 4.90 -13.46 20.08
C SER A 91 5.95 -14.28 20.81
#